data_AF-A0A743IWI5-F1
#
_entry.id   AF-A0A743IWI5-F1
#
_cell.length_a   1.000
_cell.length_b   1.000
_cell.length_c   1.000
_cell.angle_alpha   90.00
_cell.angle_beta   90.00
_cell.angle_gamma   90.00
#
_symmetry.space_group_name_H-M   'P 1'
#
loop_
_entity.id
_entity.type
_entity.pdbx_description
1 polymer ?
#
loop_
_entity_poly.entity_id
_entity_poly.type
_entity_poly.pdbx_seq_one_letter_code
_entity_poly.pdbx_strand_id
1 'polypeptide(L)'
;MRLNKNPVKGILTVGVFLASVLTTTSAVQPPDYAWTHITLRADFVAPRCNLTVPPEVNLGVLSPGEKTHEPVDITISCPAGAANSALFAQGANLVSGSNGERVSMVNVTSQPLADLWLKDSGVNIKLDKTQSFCDGNTTRVCKLNPVTHVNQGTPPGQIYAMINFSLEYP
;
A
#
# COMPACT_ATOMS: atom_id res chain seq x y z
N MET A 1 31.66 54.61 -95.33
CA MET A 1 32.91 54.42 -96.14
C MET A 1 32.94 52.98 -96.66
N ARG A 2 33.71 52.67 -97.71
CA ARG A 2 33.55 51.43 -98.52
C ARG A 2 34.02 50.12 -97.83
N LEU A 3 33.39 49.03 -98.30
CA LEU A 3 33.56 47.59 -98.04
C LEU A 3 34.99 47.04 -97.81
N ASN A 4 35.06 45.90 -97.11
CA ASN A 4 36.05 44.84 -97.36
C ASN A 4 35.39 43.43 -97.39
N LYS A 5 36.05 42.49 -98.07
CA LYS A 5 35.55 41.32 -98.83
C LYS A 5 35.19 40.02 -98.04
N ASN A 6 34.16 39.33 -98.58
CA ASN A 6 33.92 37.88 -98.81
C ASN A 6 35.15 36.90 -98.81
N PRO A 7 35.00 35.53 -98.84
CA PRO A 7 33.80 34.70 -99.19
C PRO A 7 33.51 33.40 -98.36
N VAL A 8 32.40 32.76 -98.79
CA VAL A 8 31.70 31.51 -98.41
C VAL A 8 32.51 30.18 -98.40
N LYS A 9 32.16 29.32 -97.43
CA LYS A 9 31.94 27.84 -97.49
C LYS A 9 30.83 27.48 -96.45
N GLY A 10 30.10 26.35 -96.47
CA GLY A 10 29.96 25.25 -97.44
C GLY A 10 29.55 23.91 -96.75
N ILE A 11 28.81 23.02 -97.45
CA ILE A 11 28.40 21.64 -97.07
C ILE A 11 27.30 21.55 -95.96
N LEU A 12 26.35 20.59 -95.85
CA LEU A 12 25.52 19.72 -96.72
C LEU A 12 24.82 18.69 -95.78
N THR A 13 23.48 18.74 -95.57
CA THR A 13 22.61 17.63 -95.02
C THR A 13 22.97 17.00 -93.65
N VAL A 14 22.15 16.28 -92.88
CA VAL A 14 20.92 15.46 -93.05
C VAL A 14 20.01 15.68 -91.82
N GLY A 15 18.68 15.53 -91.95
CA GLY A 15 17.75 15.63 -90.81
C GLY A 15 17.48 14.31 -90.08
N VAL A 16 17.24 14.38 -88.76
CA VAL A 16 16.63 13.31 -87.96
C VAL A 16 15.59 13.93 -87.03
N PHE A 17 14.31 13.59 -87.23
CA PHE A 17 13.23 13.96 -86.31
C PHE A 17 13.23 13.01 -85.11
N LEU A 18 13.69 13.48 -83.95
CA LEU A 18 13.53 12.79 -82.67
C LEU A 18 12.14 13.10 -82.07
N ALA A 19 11.18 12.23 -82.35
CA ALA A 19 9.87 12.24 -81.68
C ALA A 19 10.01 11.60 -80.29
N SER A 20 10.29 12.40 -79.27
CA SER A 20 10.32 11.96 -77.88
C SER A 20 8.89 11.71 -77.36
N VAL A 21 8.54 10.43 -77.20
CA VAL A 21 7.28 10.02 -76.55
C VAL A 21 7.33 10.41 -75.08
N LEU A 22 6.47 11.35 -74.68
CA LEU A 22 6.26 11.73 -73.29
C LEU A 22 5.50 10.63 -72.56
N THR A 23 6.21 9.71 -71.91
CA THR A 23 5.61 8.75 -70.96
C THR A 23 5.25 9.48 -69.67
N THR A 24 3.96 9.81 -69.50
CA THR A 24 3.43 10.38 -68.25
C THR A 24 3.46 9.33 -67.15
N THR A 25 4.54 9.28 -66.37
CA THR A 25 4.59 8.51 -65.13
C THR A 25 3.68 9.16 -64.09
N SER A 26 2.50 8.59 -63.86
CA SER A 26 1.64 8.99 -62.75
C SER A 26 2.36 8.71 -61.43
N ALA A 27 2.66 9.78 -60.67
CA ALA A 27 3.21 9.63 -59.33
C ALA A 27 2.12 9.04 -58.41
N VAL A 28 2.26 7.75 -58.07
CA VAL A 28 1.42 7.10 -57.08
C VAL A 28 1.80 7.67 -55.71
N GLN A 29 0.95 8.54 -55.16
CA GLN A 29 1.14 9.04 -53.79
C GLN A 29 1.02 7.86 -52.81
N PRO A 30 1.89 7.78 -51.78
CA PRO A 30 1.75 6.77 -50.75
C PRO A 30 0.40 6.97 -50.02
N PRO A 31 -0.27 5.89 -49.58
CA PRO A 31 -1.49 6.00 -48.79
C PRO A 31 -1.25 6.83 -47.53
N ASP A 32 -2.13 7.81 -47.30
CA ASP A 32 -2.07 8.70 -46.15
C ASP A 32 -2.69 8.01 -44.93
N TYR A 33 -1.86 7.70 -43.93
CA TYR A 33 -2.26 6.92 -42.76
C TYR A 33 -2.63 7.85 -41.59
N ALA A 34 -3.93 8.06 -41.39
CA ALA A 34 -4.45 8.81 -40.24
C ALA A 34 -4.32 8.00 -38.93
N TRP A 35 -3.30 8.29 -38.13
CA TRP A 35 -3.09 7.67 -36.81
C TRP A 35 -4.00 8.30 -35.76
N THR A 36 -5.08 7.57 -35.40
CA THR A 36 -5.96 7.92 -34.28
C THR A 36 -5.42 7.30 -32.98
N HIS A 37 -5.25 8.14 -31.95
CA HIS A 37 -4.82 7.71 -30.62
C HIS A 37 -6.04 7.46 -29.73
N ILE A 38 -6.17 6.24 -29.21
CA ILE A 38 -7.22 5.90 -28.24
C ILE A 38 -6.62 6.04 -26.83
N THR A 39 -7.11 7.02 -26.07
CA THR A 39 -6.71 7.21 -24.67
C THR A 39 -7.53 6.28 -23.77
N LEU A 40 -6.93 5.17 -23.35
CA LEU A 40 -7.49 4.32 -22.30
C LEU A 40 -7.22 4.96 -20.93
N ARG A 41 -8.26 5.10 -20.11
CA ARG A 41 -8.16 5.49 -18.70
C ARG A 41 -8.59 4.32 -17.84
N ALA A 42 -7.88 4.08 -16.75
CA ALA A 42 -8.21 3.07 -15.75
C ALA A 42 -7.90 3.64 -14.37
N ASP A 43 -8.85 3.49 -13.45
CA ASP A 43 -8.72 3.92 -12.06
C ASP A 43 -8.31 2.73 -11.20
N PHE A 44 -7.15 2.82 -10.55
CA PHE A 44 -6.63 1.75 -9.70
C PHE A 44 -6.84 2.08 -8.22
N VAL A 45 -7.79 1.39 -7.58
CA VAL A 45 -7.97 1.46 -6.13
C VAL A 45 -7.10 0.39 -5.47
N ALA A 46 -6.20 0.81 -4.58
CA ALA A 46 -5.35 -0.12 -3.83
C ALA A 46 -6.23 -1.03 -2.95
N PRO A 47 -6.08 -2.37 -3.02
CA PRO A 47 -6.88 -3.28 -2.23
C PRO A 47 -6.57 -3.15 -0.73
N ARG A 48 -7.55 -3.49 0.11
CA ARG A 48 -7.41 -3.50 1.57
C ARG A 48 -6.94 -4.86 2.09
N CYS A 49 -6.27 -4.85 3.23
CA CYS A 49 -5.91 -6.04 3.99
C CYS A 49 -7.08 -6.50 4.87
N ASN A 50 -7.08 -7.78 5.23
CA ASN A 50 -7.97 -8.36 6.24
C ASN A 50 -7.27 -8.43 7.60
N LEU A 51 -7.99 -8.18 8.70
CA LEU A 51 -7.51 -8.27 10.07
C LEU A 51 -8.16 -9.47 10.77
N THR A 52 -7.34 -10.39 11.29
CA THR A 52 -7.78 -11.53 12.08
C THR A 52 -7.18 -11.43 13.49
N VAL A 53 -8.05 -11.36 14.49
CA VAL A 53 -7.71 -11.32 15.93
C VAL A 53 -8.40 -12.51 16.61
N PRO A 54 -7.73 -13.23 17.54
CA PRO A 54 -8.39 -14.23 18.37
C PRO A 54 -9.56 -13.61 19.17
N PRO A 55 -10.77 -14.21 19.18
CA PRO A 55 -11.94 -13.61 19.81
C PRO A 55 -11.87 -13.60 21.35
N GLU A 56 -11.10 -14.53 21.92
CA GLU A 56 -10.85 -14.64 23.36
C GLU A 56 -9.43 -15.19 23.59
N VAL A 57 -8.77 -14.74 24.67
CA VAL A 57 -7.45 -15.23 25.09
C VAL A 57 -7.52 -15.60 26.57
N ASN A 58 -7.32 -16.88 26.87
CA ASN A 58 -7.31 -17.38 28.24
C ASN A 58 -5.89 -17.28 28.84
N LEU A 59 -5.71 -16.36 29.79
CA LEU A 59 -4.44 -16.15 30.51
C LEU A 59 -4.23 -17.13 31.69
N GLY A 60 -5.17 -18.05 31.89
CA GLY A 60 -5.17 -19.03 32.98
C GLY A 60 -5.36 -18.40 34.36
N VAL A 61 -4.85 -19.08 35.39
CA VAL A 61 -4.87 -18.57 36.76
C VAL A 61 -3.80 -17.48 36.92
N LEU A 62 -4.23 -16.31 37.38
CA LEU A 62 -3.36 -15.20 37.75
C LEU A 62 -3.02 -15.29 39.25
N SER A 63 -1.77 -15.01 39.59
CA SER A 63 -1.24 -14.97 40.96
C SER A 63 -0.71 -13.56 41.28
N PRO A 64 -0.65 -13.14 42.56
CA PRO A 64 -0.02 -11.89 42.96
C PRO A 64 1.39 -11.70 42.38
N GLY A 65 1.70 -10.48 41.95
CA GLY A 65 2.92 -10.12 41.23
C GLY A 65 2.71 -9.85 39.74
N GLU A 66 3.81 -9.61 39.02
CA GLU A 66 3.83 -9.47 37.55
C GLU A 66 4.07 -10.84 36.89
N LYS A 67 3.36 -11.11 35.78
CA LYS A 67 3.52 -12.33 34.98
C LYS A 67 3.35 -12.02 33.49
N THR A 68 4.34 -12.43 32.70
CA THR A 68 4.25 -12.50 31.23
C THR A 68 3.59 -13.81 30.82
N HIS A 69 2.74 -13.76 29.80
CA HIS A 69 2.01 -14.91 29.25
C HIS A 69 2.47 -15.24 27.83
N GLU A 70 2.00 -16.38 27.32
CA GLU A 70 2.28 -16.83 25.95
C GLU A 70 1.84 -15.79 24.90
N PRO A 71 2.57 -15.64 23.77
CA PRO A 71 2.23 -14.69 22.73
C PRO A 71 0.85 -14.97 22.10
N VAL A 72 0.15 -13.90 21.75
CA VAL A 72 -1.07 -13.90 20.96
C VAL A 72 -0.75 -13.37 19.56
N ASP A 73 -1.07 -14.15 18.53
CA ASP A 73 -0.83 -13.77 17.14
C ASP A 73 -2.02 -12.96 16.59
N ILE A 74 -1.78 -11.71 16.19
CA ILE A 74 -2.70 -10.92 15.35
C ILE A 74 -2.22 -11.01 13.91
N THR A 75 -3.08 -11.47 13.00
CA THR A 75 -2.72 -11.66 11.59
C THR A 75 -3.34 -10.57 10.72
N ILE A 76 -2.51 -9.91 9.92
CA ILE A 76 -2.94 -8.96 8.89
C ILE A 76 -2.59 -9.56 7.54
N SER A 77 -3.60 -9.89 6.73
CA SER A 77 -3.43 -10.52 5.42
C SER A 77 -3.66 -9.48 4.32
N CYS A 78 -2.59 -9.10 3.61
CA CYS A 78 -2.62 -8.09 2.55
C CYS A 78 -2.42 -8.74 1.17
N PRO A 79 -3.29 -8.48 0.18
CA PRO A 79 -3.06 -8.87 -1.21
C PRO A 79 -1.92 -8.03 -1.85
N ALA A 80 -1.43 -8.48 -3.00
CA ALA A 80 -0.40 -7.74 -3.75
C ALA A 80 -0.91 -6.35 -4.16
N GLY A 81 -0.07 -5.32 -3.96
CA GLY A 81 -0.42 -3.93 -4.24
C GLY A 81 -1.34 -3.26 -3.22
N ALA A 82 -1.57 -3.87 -2.04
CA ALA A 82 -2.37 -3.27 -0.99
C ALA A 82 -1.82 -1.93 -0.50
N ALA A 83 -2.72 -1.07 -0.02
CA ALA A 83 -2.36 0.17 0.64
C ALA A 83 -1.56 -0.10 1.94
N ASN A 84 -0.72 0.84 2.35
CA ASN A 84 -0.12 0.79 3.67
C ASN A 84 -1.20 0.84 4.75
N SER A 85 -1.00 0.12 5.84
CA SER A 85 -1.99 -0.03 6.91
C SER A 85 -1.31 0.00 8.27
N ALA A 86 -1.98 0.60 9.25
CA ALA A 86 -1.48 0.76 10.60
C ALA A 86 -2.43 0.10 11.60
N LEU A 87 -1.89 -0.67 12.56
CA LEU A 87 -2.72 -1.32 13.58
C LEU A 87 -2.70 -0.50 14.87
N PHE A 88 -3.89 -0.18 15.37
CA PHE A 88 -4.07 0.51 16.64
C PHE A 88 -4.82 -0.39 17.62
N ALA A 89 -4.56 -0.21 18.93
CA ALA A 89 -5.26 -0.89 20.00
C ALA A 89 -5.96 0.12 20.92
N GLN A 90 -7.16 -0.22 21.38
CA GLN A 90 -7.95 0.58 22.30
C GLN A 90 -8.57 -0.29 23.41
N GLY A 91 -8.14 -0.04 24.64
CA GLY A 91 -8.64 -0.66 25.85
C GLY A 91 -9.94 -0.03 26.36
N ALA A 92 -10.84 -0.84 26.89
CA ALA A 92 -12.11 -0.35 27.46
C ALA A 92 -11.93 0.39 28.80
N ASN A 93 -11.01 -0.08 29.65
CA ASN A 93 -10.79 0.44 31.01
C ASN A 93 -9.33 0.87 31.17
N LEU A 94 -8.91 2.02 30.62
CA LEU A 94 -7.53 2.50 30.75
C LEU A 94 -7.16 2.81 32.20
N VAL A 95 -5.94 2.43 32.61
CA VAL A 95 -5.40 2.76 33.94
C VAL A 95 -4.87 4.20 33.93
N SER A 96 -5.45 5.06 34.76
CA SER A 96 -4.99 6.44 34.93
C SER A 96 -3.51 6.52 35.30
N GLY A 97 -2.75 7.41 34.63
CA GLY A 97 -1.31 7.55 34.85
C GLY A 97 -0.42 6.50 34.18
N SER A 98 -0.98 5.47 33.53
CA SER A 98 -0.22 4.43 32.82
C SER A 98 0.31 4.83 31.44
N ASN A 99 0.25 6.13 31.08
CA ASN A 99 0.62 6.64 29.76
C ASN A 99 -0.11 5.92 28.59
N GLY A 100 -1.34 5.45 28.82
CA GLY A 100 -2.13 4.71 27.83
C GLY A 100 -1.69 3.27 27.58
N GLU A 101 -0.74 2.73 28.35
CA GLU A 101 -0.15 1.40 28.09
C GLU A 101 -0.87 0.25 28.84
N ARG A 102 -1.67 0.56 29.86
CA ARG A 102 -2.34 -0.46 30.70
C ARG A 102 -3.86 -0.32 30.71
N VAL A 103 -4.53 -1.45 30.81
CA VAL A 103 -5.97 -1.58 31.09
C VAL A 103 -6.21 -2.34 32.38
N SER A 104 -7.27 -1.96 33.10
CA SER A 104 -7.75 -2.72 34.25
C SER A 104 -8.50 -3.97 33.78
N MET A 105 -8.08 -5.12 34.28
CA MET A 105 -8.89 -6.33 34.28
C MET A 105 -9.93 -6.23 35.40
N VAL A 106 -11.20 -6.37 35.03
CA VAL A 106 -12.35 -6.17 35.91
C VAL A 106 -13.18 -7.44 36.09
N ASN A 107 -13.87 -7.55 37.22
CA ASN A 107 -14.91 -8.57 37.42
C ASN A 107 -16.25 -8.15 36.80
N VAL A 108 -17.29 -8.98 36.96
CA VAL A 108 -18.66 -8.72 36.49
C VAL A 108 -19.34 -7.49 37.11
N THR A 109 -18.80 -6.91 38.18
CA THR A 109 -19.28 -5.65 38.79
C THR A 109 -18.37 -4.47 38.44
N SER A 110 -17.56 -4.57 37.38
CA SER A 110 -16.60 -3.56 36.93
C SER A 110 -15.54 -3.15 37.97
N GLN A 111 -15.31 -3.97 39.00
CA GLN A 111 -14.26 -3.71 39.99
C GLN A 111 -12.89 -4.07 39.40
N PRO A 112 -11.91 -3.15 39.36
CA PRO A 112 -10.56 -3.45 38.93
C PRO A 112 -9.84 -4.32 39.97
N LEU A 113 -9.22 -5.41 39.52
CA LEU A 113 -8.54 -6.39 40.38
C LEU A 113 -7.12 -6.74 39.90
N ALA A 114 -6.80 -6.49 38.63
CA ALA A 114 -5.46 -6.62 38.06
C ALA A 114 -5.26 -5.59 36.92
N ASP A 115 -4.00 -5.31 36.59
CA ASP A 115 -3.63 -4.60 35.35
C ASP A 115 -3.27 -5.62 34.25
N LEU A 116 -3.52 -5.26 33.00
CA LEU A 116 -3.05 -5.94 31.79
C LEU A 116 -2.40 -4.91 30.85
N TRP A 117 -1.26 -5.27 30.25
CA TRP A 117 -0.70 -4.58 29.09
C TRP A 117 -0.18 -5.59 28.08
N LEU A 118 0.05 -5.12 26.85
CA LEU A 118 0.54 -5.94 25.74
C LEU A 118 1.90 -5.41 25.28
N LYS A 119 2.81 -6.33 24.94
CA LYS A 119 4.12 -5.99 24.36
C LYS A 119 4.24 -6.54 22.94
N ASP A 120 4.61 -5.69 21.99
CA ASP A 120 5.13 -6.11 20.68
C ASP A 120 6.66 -6.05 20.75
N SER A 121 7.33 -7.15 20.40
CA SER A 121 8.80 -7.20 20.30
C SER A 121 9.54 -6.72 21.58
N GLY A 122 8.91 -6.93 22.74
CA GLY A 122 9.40 -6.50 24.07
C GLY A 122 9.00 -5.09 24.52
N VAL A 123 8.42 -4.27 23.64
CA VAL A 123 8.01 -2.88 23.90
C VAL A 123 6.52 -2.81 24.19
N ASN A 124 6.11 -2.06 25.22
CA ASN A 124 4.69 -1.83 25.52
C ASN A 124 4.02 -1.10 24.35
N ILE A 125 2.88 -1.60 23.86
CA ILE A 125 2.05 -0.88 22.89
C ILE A 125 1.11 0.09 23.59
N LYS A 126 0.62 1.10 22.85
CA LYS A 126 -0.45 1.98 23.33
C LYS A 126 -1.81 1.31 23.16
N LEU A 127 -2.59 1.34 24.24
CA LEU A 127 -3.97 0.87 24.33
C LEU A 127 -4.97 2.05 24.39
N ASP A 128 -4.53 3.27 24.11
CA ASP A 128 -5.36 4.49 24.06
C ASP A 128 -5.63 4.98 22.63
N LYS A 129 -5.26 4.17 21.63
CA LYS A 129 -5.33 4.48 20.19
C LYS A 129 -4.43 5.63 19.70
N THR A 130 -3.47 6.12 20.51
CA THR A 130 -2.60 7.25 20.11
C THR A 130 -1.41 6.87 19.23
N GLN A 131 -0.98 5.60 19.25
CA GLN A 131 0.21 5.13 18.54
C GLN A 131 -0.10 3.82 17.81
N SER A 132 0.39 3.71 16.57
CA SER A 132 0.32 2.48 15.78
C SER A 132 1.45 1.51 16.14
N PHE A 133 1.25 0.25 15.78
CA PHE A 133 2.24 -0.82 15.83
C PHE A 133 1.96 -1.81 14.70
N CYS A 134 2.92 -2.68 14.37
CA CYS A 134 2.76 -3.68 13.30
C CYS A 134 2.28 -3.07 11.96
N ASP A 135 2.90 -1.96 11.54
CA ASP A 135 2.54 -1.21 10.33
C ASP A 135 3.09 -1.89 9.06
N GLY A 136 2.42 -1.71 7.92
CA GLY A 136 2.89 -2.22 6.62
C GLY A 136 1.79 -2.46 5.57
N ASN A 137 2.23 -2.88 4.38
CA ASN A 137 1.39 -3.22 3.23
C ASN A 137 1.46 -4.70 2.80
N THR A 138 2.25 -5.52 3.50
CA THR A 138 2.39 -6.97 3.26
C THR A 138 1.66 -7.79 4.32
N THR A 139 1.38 -9.05 4.00
CA THR A 139 0.88 -10.04 4.96
C THR A 139 1.90 -10.24 6.07
N ARG A 140 1.46 -10.12 7.32
CA ARG A 140 2.30 -10.11 8.52
C ARG A 140 1.55 -10.59 9.75
N VAL A 141 2.31 -11.03 10.76
CA VAL A 141 1.80 -11.49 12.05
C VAL A 141 2.45 -10.67 13.16
N CYS A 142 1.64 -9.99 13.95
CA CYS A 142 2.06 -9.24 15.12
C CYS A 142 1.98 -10.18 16.33
N LYS A 143 3.10 -10.43 17.01
CA LYS A 143 3.14 -11.31 18.19
C LYS A 143 3.07 -10.45 19.45
N LEU A 144 1.91 -10.42 20.10
CA LEU A 144 1.69 -9.65 21.31
C LEU A 144 1.85 -10.52 22.55
N ASN A 145 2.84 -10.22 23.39
CA ASN A 145 2.97 -10.85 24.71
C ASN A 145 2.06 -10.13 25.72
N PRO A 146 1.05 -10.79 26.30
CA PRO A 146 0.28 -10.23 27.39
C PRO A 146 1.11 -10.24 28.67
N VAL A 147 1.01 -9.18 29.47
CA VAL A 147 1.63 -9.09 30.79
C VAL A 147 0.60 -8.59 31.79
N THR A 148 0.43 -9.30 32.89
CA THR A 148 -0.54 -8.95 33.95
C THR A 148 0.16 -8.61 35.25
N HIS A 149 -0.41 -7.69 36.03
CA HIS A 149 0.00 -7.45 37.42
C HIS A 149 -1.20 -7.59 38.38
N VAL A 150 -1.07 -8.44 39.39
CA VAL A 150 -2.08 -8.64 40.45
C VAL A 150 -1.50 -8.16 41.78
N ASN A 151 -2.24 -7.30 42.48
CA ASN A 151 -1.83 -6.80 43.80
C ASN A 151 -1.85 -7.91 44.87
N GLN A 152 -1.02 -7.76 45.91
CA GLN A 152 -1.10 -8.62 47.09
C GLN A 152 -2.44 -8.43 47.81
N GLY A 153 -3.05 -9.52 48.24
CA GLY A 153 -4.37 -9.49 48.91
C GLY A 153 -5.57 -9.30 47.97
N THR A 154 -5.40 -9.24 46.65
CA THR A 154 -6.52 -9.24 45.70
C THR A 154 -7.41 -10.48 45.92
N PRO A 155 -8.74 -10.32 46.10
CA PRO A 155 -9.64 -11.46 46.25
C PRO A 155 -9.68 -12.37 45.01
N PRO A 156 -9.86 -13.69 45.18
CA PRO A 156 -10.03 -14.60 44.04
C PRO A 156 -11.34 -14.32 43.31
N GLY A 157 -11.32 -14.38 41.98
CA GLY A 157 -12.50 -14.20 41.14
C GLY A 157 -12.17 -14.27 39.65
N GLN A 158 -13.21 -14.40 38.81
CA GLN A 158 -13.06 -14.29 37.36
C GLN A 158 -12.99 -12.82 36.96
N ILE A 159 -11.99 -12.48 36.14
CA ILE A 159 -11.77 -11.13 35.64
C ILE A 159 -11.44 -11.15 34.15
N TYR A 160 -11.74 -10.06 33.45
CA TYR A 160 -11.51 -9.91 32.01
C TYR A 160 -11.10 -8.46 31.68
N ALA A 161 -10.48 -8.28 30.52
CA ALA A 161 -10.26 -6.98 29.91
C ALA A 161 -10.67 -7.05 28.43
N MET A 162 -11.15 -5.94 27.88
CA MET A 162 -11.54 -5.83 26.48
C MET A 162 -10.59 -4.84 25.79
N ILE A 163 -9.98 -5.30 24.69
CA ILE A 163 -9.08 -4.51 23.84
C ILE A 163 -9.58 -4.64 22.41
N ASN A 164 -9.98 -3.53 21.82
CA ASN A 164 -10.39 -3.43 20.43
C ASN A 164 -9.17 -3.15 19.56
N PHE A 165 -9.04 -3.85 18.44
CA PHE A 165 -7.99 -3.61 17.45
C PHE A 165 -8.61 -3.04 16.17
N SER A 166 -8.03 -1.97 15.63
CA SER A 166 -8.49 -1.32 14.41
C SER A 166 -7.35 -1.17 13.41
N LEU A 167 -7.56 -1.67 12.19
CA LEU A 167 -6.64 -1.49 11.08
C LEU A 167 -7.05 -0.24 10.28
N GLU A 168 -6.18 0.76 10.27
CA GLU A 168 -6.43 2.06 9.61
C GLU A 168 -5.54 2.23 8.37
N TYR A 169 -6.00 3.08 7.45
CA TYR A 169 -5.32 3.37 6.18
C TYR A 169 -5.14 4.89 6.08
N PRO A 170 -3.92 5.38 5.77
CA PRO A 170 -3.64 6.80 5.54
C PRO A 170 -4.15 7.28 4.18
#